data_AF-A0A2G9TG61-F1
#
_entry.id   AF-A0A2G9TG61-F1
#
_cell.length_a   1.000
_cell.length_b   1.000
_cell.length_c   1.000
_cell.angle_alpha   90.00
_cell.angle_beta   90.00
_cell.angle_gamma   90.00
#
_symmetry.space_group_name_H-M   'P 1'
#
loop_
_entity.id
_entity.type
_entity.pdbx_description
1 polymer ?
#
loop_
_entity_poly.entity_id
_entity_poly.type
_entity_poly.pdbx_seq_one_letter_code
_entity_poly.pdbx_strand_id
1 'polypeptide(L)'
;MPRKIRPQGNREKLEGSRVCTSVIPGEPQVTIGTDRSFTYDHVFDQATQQAEIYDSCIDKLVNGLFDGFNATVLAYGQTGSGKTYTMGTAFDTGALSEHE
;
A
#
# COMPACT_ATOMS: atom_id res chain seq x y z
N MET A 1 -9.92 -2.79 5.50
CA MET A 1 -8.81 -1.84 5.25
C MET A 1 -7.78 -2.51 4.36
N PRO A 2 -7.32 -1.86 3.28
CA PRO A 2 -6.29 -2.39 2.38
C PRO A 2 -4.94 -2.57 3.09
N ARG A 3 -4.19 -3.60 2.70
CA ARG A 3 -2.88 -3.95 3.26
C ARG A 3 -1.79 -3.82 2.20
N LYS A 4 -0.82 -2.91 2.40
CA LYS A 4 0.39 -2.79 1.56
C LYS A 4 1.61 -3.44 2.20
N ILE A 5 2.35 -4.21 1.40
CA ILE A 5 3.67 -4.76 1.72
C ILE A 5 4.72 -3.96 0.95
N ARG A 6 5.72 -3.42 1.65
CA ARG A 6 6.81 -2.69 1.00
C ARG A 6 7.95 -3.62 0.60
N PRO A 7 8.73 -3.27 -0.44
CA PRO A 7 10.01 -3.92 -0.70
C PRO A 7 10.95 -3.85 0.51
N GLN A 8 11.89 -4.80 0.60
CA GLN A 8 12.97 -4.73 1.58
C GLN A 8 13.88 -3.53 1.31
N GLY A 9 14.17 -2.76 2.35
CA GLY A 9 15.11 -1.66 2.30
C GLY A 9 16.56 -2.14 2.23
N ASN A 10 17.47 -1.26 1.79
CA ASN A 10 18.89 -1.60 1.63
C ASN A 10 19.55 -2.08 2.93
N ARG A 11 19.19 -1.48 4.07
CA ARG A 11 19.69 -1.91 5.38
C ARG A 11 19.28 -3.35 5.72
N GLU A 12 18.02 -3.71 5.46
CA GLU A 12 17.51 -5.06 5.73
C GLU A 12 18.19 -6.10 4.85
N LYS A 13 18.46 -5.76 3.58
CA LYS A 13 19.22 -6.62 2.66
C LYS A 13 20.66 -6.82 3.13
N LEU A 14 21.33 -5.75 3.56
CA LEU A 14 22.71 -5.79 4.05
C LEU A 14 22.84 -6.60 5.36
N GLU A 15 21.84 -6.49 6.25
CA GLU A 15 21.76 -7.26 7.49
C GLU A 15 21.38 -8.74 7.27
N GLY A 16 21.13 -9.16 6.02
CA GLY A 16 20.76 -10.55 5.70
C GLY A 16 19.34 -10.93 6.16
N SER A 17 18.46 -9.95 6.37
CA SER A 17 17.07 -10.21 6.77
C SER A 17 16.31 -10.92 5.65
N ARG A 18 15.53 -11.94 6.03
CA ARG A 18 14.68 -12.68 5.09
C ARG A 18 13.29 -12.05 5.00
N VAL A 19 12.69 -12.07 3.81
CA VAL A 19 11.28 -11.73 3.65
C VAL A 19 10.44 -12.77 4.41
N CYS A 20 9.61 -12.29 5.34
CA CYS A 20 8.74 -13.14 6.16
C CYS A 20 7.26 -13.04 5.80
N THR A 21 6.93 -12.37 4.70
CA THR A 21 5.55 -12.15 4.23
C THR A 21 5.38 -12.70 2.83
N SER A 22 4.34 -13.48 2.59
CA SER A 22 3.90 -13.91 1.27
C SER A 22 2.43 -13.55 1.04
N VAL A 23 2.08 -13.24 -0.21
CA VAL A 23 0.70 -13.01 -0.64
C VAL A 23 0.21 -14.25 -1.35
N ILE A 24 -1.04 -14.65 -1.10
CA ILE A 24 -1.66 -15.78 -1.80
C ILE A 24 -2.21 -15.27 -3.14
N PRO A 25 -1.75 -15.79 -4.30
CA PRO A 25 -2.24 -15.33 -5.60
C PRO A 25 -3.75 -15.52 -5.74
N GLY A 26 -4.45 -14.46 -6.16
CA GLY A 26 -5.91 -14.49 -6.37
C GLY A 26 -6.76 -14.34 -5.10
N GLU A 27 -6.15 -14.30 -3.92
CA GLU A 27 -6.85 -14.08 -2.65
C GLU A 27 -6.32 -12.81 -1.96
N PRO A 28 -7.18 -12.02 -1.30
CA PRO A 28 -6.72 -10.86 -0.54
C PRO A 28 -6.17 -11.30 0.83
N GLN A 29 -5.19 -12.21 0.81
CA GLN A 29 -4.62 -12.85 1.99
C GLN A 29 -3.10 -12.73 2.02
N VAL A 30 -2.56 -12.45 3.20
CA VAL A 30 -1.13 -12.42 3.49
C VAL A 30 -0.79 -13.44 4.58
N THR A 31 0.29 -14.19 4.38
CA THR A 31 0.86 -15.10 5.37
C THR A 31 2.15 -14.53 5.94
N ILE A 32 2.29 -14.57 7.26
CA ILE A 32 3.48 -14.14 8.01
C ILE A 32 4.15 -15.36 8.62
N GLY A 33 5.40 -15.62 8.24
CA GLY A 33 6.09 -16.85 8.61
C GLY A 33 5.51 -18.05 7.87
N THR A 34 5.24 -19.15 8.58
CA THR A 34 4.79 -20.42 7.99
C THR A 34 3.32 -20.75 8.23
N ASP A 35 2.65 -20.07 9.15
CA ASP A 35 1.37 -20.54 9.71
C ASP A 35 0.35 -19.44 10.04
N ARG A 36 0.72 -18.16 9.96
CA ARG A 36 -0.19 -17.06 10.34
C ARG A 36 -0.70 -16.32 9.12
N SER A 37 -1.94 -16.60 8.73
CA SER A 37 -2.60 -15.96 7.60
C SER A 37 -3.65 -14.95 8.05
N PHE A 38 -3.75 -13.84 7.29
CA PHE A 38 -4.69 -12.75 7.55
C PHE A 38 -5.35 -12.31 6.25
N THR A 39 -6.67 -12.24 6.27
CA THR A 39 -7.50 -11.80 5.13
C THR A 39 -7.88 -10.32 5.30
N TYR A 40 -7.81 -9.57 4.20
CA TYR A 40 -8.17 -8.15 4.12
C TYR A 40 -9.11 -7.93 2.94
N ASP A 41 -9.58 -6.69 2.74
CA ASP A 41 -10.36 -6.35 1.54
C ASP A 41 -9.46 -6.35 0.29
N HIS A 42 -8.22 -5.88 0.44
CA HIS A 42 -7.20 -5.86 -0.60
C HIS A 42 -5.82 -6.10 0.03
N VAL A 43 -4.97 -6.86 -0.67
CA VAL A 43 -3.56 -7.06 -0.33
C VAL A 43 -2.72 -6.68 -1.52
N PHE A 44 -1.82 -5.71 -1.32
CA PHE A 44 -0.87 -5.22 -2.31
C PHE A 44 0.53 -5.72 -1.96
N ASP A 45 1.11 -6.45 -2.89
CA ASP A 45 2.44 -7.04 -2.73
C ASP A 45 3.56 -6.00 -2.86
N GLN A 46 4.80 -6.46 -2.88
CA GLN A 46 5.97 -5.57 -2.99
C GLN A 46 6.08 -4.90 -4.36
N ALA A 47 5.51 -5.50 -5.41
CA ALA A 47 5.60 -5.03 -6.79
C ALA A 47 4.49 -4.04 -7.15
N THR A 48 3.36 -4.05 -6.43
CA THR A 48 2.24 -3.14 -6.69
C THR A 48 2.69 -1.67 -6.65
N GLN A 49 2.34 -0.90 -7.67
CA GLN A 49 2.63 0.52 -7.75
C GLN A 49 1.59 1.38 -7.01
N GLN A 50 1.93 2.65 -6.80
CA GLN A 50 1.05 3.54 -6.03
C GLN A 50 -0.25 3.89 -6.75
N ALA A 51 -0.20 4.04 -8.07
CA ALA A 51 -1.38 4.26 -8.90
C ALA A 51 -2.40 3.12 -8.72
N GLU A 52 -1.96 1.86 -8.72
CA GLU A 52 -2.85 0.71 -8.54
C GLU A 52 -3.58 0.72 -7.18
N ILE A 53 -2.91 1.19 -6.11
CA ILE A 53 -3.53 1.34 -4.79
C ILE A 53 -4.57 2.47 -4.81
N TYR A 54 -4.27 3.58 -5.49
CA TYR A 54 -5.18 4.70 -5.63
C TYR A 54 -6.45 4.29 -6.40
N ASP A 55 -6.29 3.69 -7.57
CA ASP A 55 -7.39 3.29 -8.45
C ASP A 55 -8.31 2.25 -7.79
N SER A 56 -7.72 1.31 -7.04
CA SER A 56 -8.49 0.24 -6.39
C SER A 56 -9.23 0.68 -5.14
N CYS A 57 -8.63 1.55 -4.32
CA CYS A 57 -9.13 1.85 -2.97
C CYS A 57 -9.56 3.30 -2.74
N ILE A 58 -8.97 4.26 -3.45
CA ILE A 58 -9.10 5.69 -3.15
C ILE A 58 -10.05 6.37 -4.13
N ASP A 59 -10.01 6.01 -5.41
CA ASP A 59 -10.86 6.60 -6.45
C ASP A 59 -12.35 6.61 -6.06
N LYS A 60 -12.87 5.47 -5.56
CA LYS A 60 -14.26 5.36 -5.08
C LYS A 60 -14.58 6.30 -3.90
N LEU A 61 -13.63 6.53 -3.01
CA LEU A 61 -13.82 7.44 -1.87
C LEU A 61 -13.82 8.90 -2.33
N VAL A 62 -12.98 9.24 -3.30
CA VAL A 62 -12.93 10.57 -3.92
C VAL A 62 -14.24 10.87 -4.65
N ASN A 63 -14.77 9.91 -5.40
CA ASN A 63 -16.08 10.07 -6.06
C ASN A 63 -17.20 10.32 -5.03
N GLY A 64 -17.22 9.58 -3.92
CA GLY A 64 -18.18 9.80 -2.83
C GLY A 64 -18.06 11.18 -2.17
N LEU A 65 -16.88 11.81 -2.19
CA LEU A 65 -16.71 13.18 -1.70
C LEU A 65 -17.53 14.17 -2.54
N PHE A 66 -17.57 14.00 -3.85
CA PHE A 66 -18.37 14.83 -4.76
C PHE A 66 -19.87 14.61 -4.61
N ASP A 67 -20.28 13.44 -4.13
CA ASP A 67 -21.66 13.13 -3.77
C ASP A 67 -22.08 13.70 -2.40
N GLY A 68 -21.18 14.41 -1.70
CA GLY A 68 -21.45 15.06 -0.41
C GLY A 68 -21.15 14.21 0.82
N PHE A 69 -20.45 13.08 0.68
CA PHE A 69 -20.01 12.26 1.81
C PHE A 69 -18.65 12.69 2.35
N ASN A 70 -18.45 12.53 3.66
CA ASN A 70 -17.12 12.68 4.25
C ASN A 70 -16.32 11.39 4.05
N ALA A 71 -15.09 11.51 3.52
CA ALA A 71 -14.16 10.41 3.37
C ALA A 71 -12.90 10.63 4.20
N THR A 72 -12.41 9.57 4.86
CA THR A 72 -11.18 9.59 5.64
C THR A 72 -10.31 8.41 5.27
N VAL A 73 -9.04 8.66 4.93
CA VAL A 73 -8.03 7.63 4.66
C VAL A 73 -6.96 7.70 5.75
N LEU A 74 -6.71 6.58 6.41
CA LEU A 74 -5.70 6.47 7.47
C LEU A 74 -4.62 5.46 7.09
N ALA A 75 -3.36 5.88 7.13
CA ALA A 75 -2.22 4.99 7.01
C ALA A 75 -1.73 4.58 8.41
N TYR A 76 -1.66 3.27 8.68
CA TYR A 76 -1.22 2.72 9.97
C TYR A 76 -0.13 1.66 9.80
N GLY A 77 0.78 1.56 10.77
CA GLY A 77 1.90 0.62 10.77
C GLY A 77 3.13 1.13 11.50
N GLN A 78 4.15 0.28 11.65
CA GLN A 78 5.40 0.62 12.33
C GLN A 78 6.21 1.73 11.61
N THR A 79 7.20 2.32 12.30
CA THR A 79 8.15 3.25 11.67
C THR A 79 8.89 2.58 10.51
N GLY A 80 9.05 3.30 9.40
CA GLY A 80 9.65 2.77 8.17
C GLY A 80 8.76 1.81 7.37
N SER A 81 7.49 1.62 7.71
CA SER A 81 6.58 0.72 6.96
C SER A 81 6.04 1.31 5.65
N GLY A 82 6.33 2.58 5.35
CA GLY A 82 5.87 3.25 4.12
C GLY A 82 4.61 4.11 4.25
N LYS A 83 4.11 4.40 5.46
CA LYS A 83 2.90 5.24 5.65
C LYS A 83 2.94 6.58 4.89
N THR A 84 4.01 7.36 5.09
CA THR A 84 4.23 8.65 4.43
C THR A 84 4.41 8.50 2.92
N TYR A 85 5.02 7.40 2.48
CA TYR A 85 5.17 7.09 1.06
C TYR A 85 3.83 6.75 0.39
N THR A 86 2.96 6.01 1.08
CA THR A 86 1.63 5.65 0.59
C THR A 86 0.65 6.81 0.59
N MET A 87 0.69 7.67 1.60
CA MET A 87 -0.16 8.87 1.64
C MET A 87 0.29 9.95 0.65
N GLY A 88 1.51 9.84 0.13
CA GLY A 88 2.13 10.86 -0.69
C GLY A 88 2.69 12.03 0.14
N THR A 89 3.66 12.71 -0.44
CA THR A 89 4.17 13.99 0.06
C THR A 89 4.31 14.93 -1.13
N ALA A 90 4.32 16.24 -0.90
CA ALA A 90 4.45 17.26 -1.96
C ALA A 90 5.77 17.21 -2.76
N PHE A 91 6.67 16.27 -2.46
CA PHE A 91 7.98 16.12 -3.09
C PHE A 91 8.00 15.10 -4.24
N ASP A 92 6.93 14.30 -4.42
CA ASP A 92 6.80 13.34 -5.53
C ASP A 92 6.04 13.98 -6.70
N THR A 93 6.46 15.20 -7.09
CA THR A 93 5.88 16.00 -8.18
C THR A 93 6.28 15.50 -9.57
N GLY A 94 6.84 14.29 -9.68
CA GLY A 94 7.16 13.66 -10.95
C GLY A 94 5.93 13.17 -11.74
N ALA A 95 4.73 13.20 -11.13
CA ALA A 95 3.48 12.76 -11.76
C ALA A 95 2.59 13.92 -12.24
N LEU A 96 2.98 15.18 -12.04
CA LEU A 96 2.31 16.35 -12.61
C LEU A 96 3.07 16.82 -13.87
N SER A 97 3.26 15.95 -14.85
CA SER A 97 3.61 16.38 -16.20
C SER A 97 2.37 16.39 -17.08
N GLU A 98 1.83 17.60 -17.23
CA GLU A 98 1.12 18.18 -18.39
C GLU A 98 0.36 17.23 -19.31
N HIS A 99 -0.97 17.31 -19.25
CA HIS A 99 -1.79 17.22 -20.45
C HIS A 99 -2.71 18.46 -20.48
N GLU A 100 -2.32 19.44 -21.28
CA GLU A 100 -3.24 20.37 -21.95
C GLU A 100 -4.21 19.60 -22.85
#